data_AF-A0A7V9V0L0-F1
#
_entry.id   AF-A0A7V9V0L0-F1
#
_cell.length_a   1.000
_cell.length_b   1.000
_cell.length_c   1.000
_cell.angle_alpha   90.00
_cell.angle_beta   90.00
_cell.angle_gamma   90.00
#
_symmetry.space_group_name_H-M   'P 1'
#
loop_
_entity.id
_entity.type
_entity.pdbx_description
1 polymer ?
#
loop_
_entity_poly.entity_id
_entity_poly.type
_entity_poly.pdbx_seq_one_letter_code
_entity_poly.pdbx_strand_id
1 'polypeptide(L)' 'VGGGQLVVNYGVNRVRFPAPVPAGGRVRGRFRIASFEESEAGGRATVAATIECDGVEKPVCVAELVILTLS' A
#
# COMPACT_ATOMS: atom_id res chain seq x y z
N VAL A 1 -16.83 -4.86 -22.59
CA VAL A 1 -16.12 -4.06 -21.57
C VAL A 1 -16.68 -4.49 -20.22
N GLY A 2 -16.20 -5.60 -19.66
CA GLY A 2 -16.95 -6.39 -18.68
C GLY A 2 -16.34 -6.36 -17.29
N GLY A 3 -17.13 -5.93 -16.29
CA GLY A 3 -16.86 -6.06 -14.86
C GLY A 3 -15.87 -5.05 -14.32
N GLY A 4 -16.33 -4.05 -13.56
CA GLY A 4 -15.42 -3.24 -12.75
C GLY A 4 -14.84 -4.12 -11.66
N GLN A 5 -13.58 -4.55 -11.80
CA GLN A 5 -12.86 -5.21 -10.71
C GLN A 5 -12.91 -4.30 -9.49
N LEU A 6 -13.66 -4.71 -8.47
CA LEU A 6 -13.72 -3.96 -7.23
C LEU A 6 -12.43 -4.21 -6.46
N VAL A 7 -11.72 -3.14 -6.13
CA VAL A 7 -10.52 -3.22 -5.30
C VAL A 7 -10.84 -2.62 -3.94
N VAL A 8 -10.77 -3.43 -2.90
CA VAL A 8 -11.07 -3.03 -1.52
C VAL A 8 -9.76 -2.93 -0.74
N ASN A 9 -9.53 -1.79 -0.11
CA ASN A 9 -8.53 -1.69 0.95
C ASN A 9 -9.07 -2.42 2.18
N TYR A 10 -8.54 -3.62 2.45
CA TYR A 10 -8.97 -4.47 3.55
C TYR A 10 -8.24 -4.15 4.87
N GLY A 11 -7.32 -3.18 4.83
CA GLY A 11 -6.59 -2.70 5.97
C GLY A 11 -5.09 -2.90 5.84
N VAL A 12 -4.42 -2.96 6.98
CA VAL A 12 -2.97 -2.95 7.07
C VAL A 12 -2.55 -3.92 8.17
N ASN A 13 -1.67 -4.88 7.85
CA ASN A 13 -1.12 -5.79 8.85
C ASN A 13 -0.21 -5.04 9.82
N ARG A 14 0.63 -4.15 9.29
CA ARG A 14 1.55 -3.34 10.08
C ARG A 14 1.80 -2.00 9.40
N VAL A 15 1.80 -0.93 10.19
CA VAL A 15 2.21 0.42 9.76
C VAL A 15 3.12 1.04 10.81
N ARG A 16 4.10 1.82 10.36
CA ARG A 16 4.94 2.68 11.20
C ARG A 16 5.10 4.04 10.51
N PHE A 17 5.25 5.08 11.32
CA PHE A 17 5.54 6.45 10.89
C PHE A 17 6.87 6.92 11.53
N PRO A 18 8.04 6.53 11.00
CA PRO A 18 9.33 6.80 11.64
C PRO A 18 9.73 8.28 11.66
N ALA A 19 9.25 9.07 10.70
CA ALA A 19 9.55 10.50 10.57
C ALA A 19 8.30 11.28 10.15
N PRO A 20 8.18 12.57 10.54
CA PRO A 20 7.05 13.40 10.14
C PRO A 20 7.13 13.81 8.66
N VAL A 21 5.99 14.24 8.11
CA VAL A 21 5.93 14.94 6.83
C VAL A 21 5.75 16.43 7.11
N PRO A 22 6.73 17.30 6.80
CA PRO A 22 6.55 18.75 6.89
C PRO A 22 5.40 19.21 5.98
N ALA A 23 4.65 20.23 6.40
CA ALA A 23 3.60 20.80 5.57
C ALA A 23 4.17 21.29 4.22
N GLY A 24 3.52 20.94 3.12
CA GLY A 24 4.02 21.21 1.76
C GLY A 24 5.15 20.28 1.30
N GLY A 25 5.57 19.32 2.12
CA GLY A 25 6.57 18.32 1.78
C GLY A 25 6.11 17.41 0.62
N ARG A 26 7.04 17.11 -0.29
CA ARG A 26 6.79 16.21 -1.42
C ARG A 26 7.12 14.78 -1.03
N VAL A 27 6.14 13.89 -1.17
CA VAL A 27 6.29 12.46 -0.84
C VAL A 27 6.37 11.59 -2.09
N ARG A 28 7.07 10.45 -1.99
CA ARG A 28 7.13 9.40 -3.01
C ARG A 28 6.85 8.05 -2.38
N GLY A 29 5.83 7.35 -2.90
CA GLY A 29 5.54 5.97 -2.52
C GLY A 29 6.23 4.95 -3.42
N ARG A 30 6.79 3.90 -2.84
CA ARG A 30 7.26 2.70 -3.52
C ARG A 30 6.44 1.52 -3.02
N PHE A 31 5.76 0.85 -3.94
CA PHE A 31 4.88 -0.27 -3.64
C PHE A 31 5.40 -1.53 -4.33
N ARG A 32 5.42 -2.64 -3.60
CA ARG A 32 5.78 -3.97 -4.12
C ARG A 32 4.72 -4.96 -3.68
N ILE A 33 4.17 -5.71 -4.64
CA ILE A 33 3.34 -6.88 -4.33
C ILE A 33 4.25 -7.93 -3.68
N ALA A 34 4.02 -8.20 -2.40
CA ALA A 34 4.77 -9.17 -1.61
C ALA A 34 4.21 -10.59 -1.81
N SER A 35 2.87 -10.70 -1.89
CA SER A 35 2.17 -11.93 -2.26
C SER A 35 0.84 -11.61 -2.94
N PHE A 36 0.33 -12.56 -3.72
CA PHE A 36 -1.02 -12.55 -4.25
C PHE A 36 -1.61 -13.95 -4.15
N GLU A 37 -2.77 -14.07 -3.52
CA GLU A 37 -3.51 -15.31 -3.35
C GLU A 37 -4.82 -15.22 -4.14
N GLU A 38 -4.96 -16.06 -5.16
CA GLU A 38 -6.13 -16.08 -6.03
C GLU A 38 -7.23 -17.03 -5.51
N SER A 39 -8.48 -16.71 -5.82
CA SER A 39 -9.68 -17.46 -5.46
C SER A 39 -10.77 -17.27 -6.53
N GLU A 40 -11.81 -18.11 -6.51
CA GLU A 40 -12.94 -17.97 -7.45
C GLU A 40 -13.69 -16.64 -7.29
N ALA A 41 -13.68 -16.05 -6.09
CA ALA A 41 -14.33 -14.77 -5.79
C ALA A 41 -13.44 -13.54 -6.05
N GLY A 42 -12.20 -13.74 -6.51
CA GLY A 42 -11.21 -12.68 -6.64
C GLY A 42 -9.86 -13.05 -6.04
N GLY A 43 -9.17 -12.12 -5.38
CA GLY A 43 -7.84 -12.38 -4.84
C GLY A 43 -7.46 -11.45 -3.69
N ARG A 44 -6.44 -11.85 -2.94
CA ARG A 44 -5.87 -11.10 -1.83
C ARG A 44 -4.40 -10.79 -2.12
N ALA A 45 -4.06 -9.52 -2.25
CA ALA A 45 -2.70 -9.04 -2.35
C ALA A 45 -2.18 -8.55 -0.99
N THR A 46 -0.97 -8.96 -0.63
CA THR A 46 -0.18 -8.27 0.40
C THR A 46 0.79 -7.33 -0.31
N VAL A 47 0.75 -6.03 0.01
CA VAL A 47 1.57 -5.00 -0.66
C VAL A 47 2.46 -4.31 0.36
N ALA A 48 3.78 -4.46 0.20
CA ALA A 48 4.76 -3.71 0.96
C ALA A 48 4.85 -2.28 0.38
N ALA A 49 4.74 -1.28 1.26
CA ALA A 49 4.80 0.14 0.92
C ALA A 49 5.88 0.84 1.74
N THR A 50 6.72 1.62 1.04
CA THR A 50 7.67 2.57 1.66
C THR A 50 7.38 3.95 1.10
N ILE A 51 7.09 4.91 1.98
CA ILE A 51 6.85 6.31 1.63
C ILE A 51 8.01 7.15 2.12
N GLU A 52 8.66 7.84 1.19
CA GLU A 52 9.78 8.76 1.42
C GLU A 52 9.29 10.22 1.28
N CYS A 53 9.97 11.16 1.92
CA CYS A 53 9.74 12.60 1.75
C CYS A 53 11.05 13.29 1.37
N ASP A 54 11.01 14.20 0.40
CA ASP A 54 12.20 14.94 -0.04
C ASP A 54 12.82 15.70 1.15
N GLY A 55 14.13 15.54 1.36
CA GLY A 55 14.87 16.15 2.48
C GLY A 55 14.72 15.44 3.83
N VAL A 56 13.98 14.33 3.93
CA VAL A 56 13.85 13.52 5.16
C VAL A 56 14.67 12.24 5.01
N GLU A 57 15.61 12.00 5.92
CA GLU A 57 16.56 10.87 5.84
C GLU A 57 15.87 9.50 6.04
N LYS A 58 14.84 9.44 6.88
CA LYS A 58 14.08 8.22 7.17
C LYS A 58 12.78 8.19 6.38
N PRO A 59 12.25 7.01 6.02
CA PRO A 59 10.89 6.89 5.50
C PRO A 59 9.88 7.52 6.44
N VAL A 60 8.91 8.22 5.88
CA VAL A 60 7.81 8.85 6.64
C VAL A 60 6.68 7.87 6.92
N CYS A 61 6.57 6.80 6.12
CA CYS A 61 5.68 5.68 6.38
C CYS A 61 6.27 4.38 5.81
N VAL A 62 6.17 3.30 6.56
CA VAL A 62 6.35 1.93 6.05
C VAL A 62 5.13 1.12 6.45
N ALA A 63 4.55 0.40 5.49
CA ALA A 63 3.31 -0.33 5.70
C ALA A 63 3.26 -1.64 4.91
N GLU A 64 2.48 -2.58 5.42
CA GLU A 64 2.09 -3.80 4.73
C GLU A 64 0.57 -3.81 4.55
N LEU A 65 0.12 -3.44 3.35
CA LEU A 65 -1.29 -3.29 2.99
C LEU A 65 -1.88 -4.64 2.63
N VAL A 66 -3.16 -4.84 2.95
CA VAL A 66 -3.97 -5.96 2.47
C VAL A 66 -5.01 -5.42 1.51
N ILE A 67 -4.95 -5.87 0.26
CA ILE A 67 -5.85 -5.44 -0.81
C ILE A 67 -6.63 -6.65 -1.29
N LEU A 68 -7.96 -6.51 -1.36
CA LEU A 68 -8.82 -7.52 -1.98
C LEU A 68 -9.20 -7.05 -3.38
N THR A 69 -9.01 -7.89 -4.38
CA THR A 69 -9.59 -7.74 -5.71
C THR A 69 -10.80 -8.65 -5.78
N LEU A 70 -11.96 -8.15 -6.22
CA LEU A 70 -13.14 -8.97 -6.46
C LEU A 70 -13.35 -9.11 -7.97
N SER A 71 -13.64 -10.34 -8.39
CA SER A 71 -13.87 -10.71 -9.80
C SER A 71 -15.35 -10.65 -10.18
#